data_AF-A0AAV4F7B1-F1
#
_entry.id   AF-A0AAV4F7B1-F1
#
_cell.length_a   1.000
_cell.length_b   1.000
_cell.length_c   1.000
_cell.angle_alpha   90.00
_cell.angle_beta   90.00
_cell.angle_gamma   90.00
#
_symmetry.space_group_name_H-M   'P 1'
#
loop_
_entity.id
_entity.type
_entity.pdbx_description
1 polymer ?
#
loop_
_entity_poly.entity_id
_entity_poly.type
_entity_poly.pdbx_seq_one_letter_code
_entity_poly.pdbx_strand_id
1 'polypeptide(L)'
;MQFYHIFARSPLLFLAGLVNAVLNRHAYPGLRMLQQATGLVLLMIFLSQASGRGQSSSPNPRRPFSLTLNTPHVILDVTRNIRLDCGYDGKAASQIRYVSSVRLMKKSNPGWTKIAETKWYNVSLRARTDKKSNEKNLLKYRWNVADESVFGIYRCDVIGFDKMAASIHESSTKLELPFMDLTSFLIKKDNDHHREMESFRQEIAELKADSIRDREKAKQYKITPHD
;
A
#
# COMPACT_ATOMS: atom_id res chain seq x y z
N MET A 1 31.24 33.80 23.82
CA MET A 1 30.17 34.81 23.70
C MET A 1 28.97 34.18 23.03
N GLN A 2 27.86 34.16 23.77
CA GLN A 2 26.43 34.06 23.44
C GLN A 2 25.92 33.38 22.15
N PHE A 3 25.04 32.40 22.42
CA PHE A 3 23.97 31.82 21.60
C PHE A 3 22.94 32.85 21.13
N TYR A 4 22.27 32.61 19.99
CA TYR A 4 20.80 32.73 19.88
C TYR A 4 20.19 31.74 18.87
N HIS A 5 19.22 30.97 19.39
CA HIS A 5 18.19 30.21 18.68
C HIS A 5 17.10 31.14 18.16
N ILE A 6 16.48 30.82 17.00
CA ILE A 6 15.10 31.21 16.71
C ILE A 6 14.34 30.01 16.12
N PHE A 7 13.47 29.43 16.94
CA PHE A 7 12.40 28.51 16.56
C PHE A 7 11.16 29.34 16.22
N ALA A 8 10.63 29.20 15.00
CA ALA A 8 9.29 29.67 14.65
C ALA A 8 8.25 28.63 15.10
N ARG A 9 7.50 28.93 16.18
CA ARG A 9 6.34 28.16 16.64
C ARG A 9 5.05 28.74 16.08
N SER A 10 4.20 27.86 15.54
CA SER A 10 2.90 28.15 14.96
C SER A 10 1.88 28.72 15.99
N PRO A 11 1.01 29.68 15.63
CA PRO A 11 0.10 30.36 16.56
C PRO A 11 -1.29 29.72 16.74
N LEU A 12 -1.53 28.50 16.27
CA LEU A 12 -2.88 27.91 16.20
C LEU A 12 -3.34 27.10 17.44
N LEU A 13 -2.62 27.14 18.55
CA LEU A 13 -2.95 26.35 19.76
C LEU A 13 -3.45 27.16 20.97
N PHE A 14 -3.68 28.46 20.84
CA PHE A 14 -4.03 29.31 22.00
C PHE A 14 -5.52 29.58 22.25
N LEU A 15 -6.44 29.10 21.40
CA LEU A 15 -7.88 29.37 21.56
C LEU A 15 -8.70 28.24 22.18
N ALA A 16 -8.14 27.03 22.38
CA ALA A 16 -8.84 25.92 23.02
C ALA A 16 -8.71 25.90 24.56
N GLY A 17 -7.84 26.75 25.14
CA GLY A 17 -7.53 26.74 26.58
C GLY A 17 -8.40 27.64 27.45
N LEU A 18 -9.14 28.59 26.89
CA LEU A 18 -9.84 29.63 27.67
C LEU A 18 -11.32 29.33 27.96
N VAL A 19 -11.93 28.34 27.30
CA VAL A 19 -13.34 28.00 27.54
C VAL A 19 -13.50 27.05 28.74
N ASN A 20 -12.45 26.29 29.11
CA ASN A 20 -12.50 25.36 30.25
C ASN A 20 -12.23 26.00 31.62
N ALA A 21 -11.80 27.26 31.69
CA ALA A 21 -11.40 27.90 32.94
C ALA A 21 -12.50 28.74 33.63
N VAL A 22 -13.63 29.01 32.96
CA VAL A 22 -14.69 29.89 33.51
C VAL A 22 -15.92 29.12 34.00
N LEU A 23 -16.07 27.84 33.67
CA LEU A 23 -17.27 27.05 34.01
C LEU A 23 -17.18 26.25 35.33
N ASN A 24 -16.11 26.40 36.11
CA ASN A 24 -15.89 25.56 37.30
C ASN A 24 -16.05 26.29 38.66
N ARG A 25 -16.89 27.33 38.74
CA ARG A 25 -17.08 28.09 39.99
C ARG A 25 -18.47 28.12 40.60
N HIS A 26 -19.48 27.46 40.05
CA HIS A 26 -20.77 27.34 40.74
C HIS A 26 -21.27 25.90 40.79
N ALA A 27 -21.19 25.35 42.00
CA ALA A 27 -21.75 24.08 42.39
C ALA A 27 -23.27 24.15 42.43
N TYR A 28 -23.94 23.52 41.46
CA TYR A 28 -25.35 23.16 41.54
C TYR A 28 -25.46 21.63 41.42
N PRO A 29 -25.86 20.90 42.48
CA PRO A 29 -25.91 19.43 42.47
C PRO A 29 -27.15 18.86 41.77
N GLY A 30 -28.08 19.70 41.29
CA GLY A 30 -29.40 19.25 40.79
C GLY A 30 -29.51 18.96 39.28
N LEU A 31 -28.48 19.23 38.47
CA LEU A 31 -28.59 19.15 37.00
C LEU A 31 -27.68 18.11 36.33
N ARG A 32 -27.18 17.12 37.08
CA ARG A 32 -26.24 16.11 36.53
C ARG A 32 -26.88 14.88 35.89
N MET A 33 -28.19 14.66 36.05
CA MET A 33 -28.84 13.47 35.46
C MET A 33 -29.44 13.67 34.06
N LEU A 34 -29.63 14.90 33.57
CA LEU A 34 -30.19 15.11 32.23
C LEU A 34 -29.14 15.35 31.12
N GLN A 35 -27.85 15.45 31.46
CA GLN A 35 -26.79 15.77 30.48
C GLN A 35 -25.94 14.56 30.06
N GLN A 36 -26.16 13.37 30.65
CA GLN A 36 -25.53 12.13 30.22
C GLN A 36 -26.29 11.38 29.12
N ALA A 37 -27.57 11.71 28.87
CA ALA A 37 -28.37 11.02 27.87
C ALA A 37 -28.31 11.64 26.46
N THR A 38 -27.91 12.91 26.33
CA THR A 38 -27.88 13.61 25.01
C THR A 38 -26.50 13.60 24.33
N GLY A 39 -25.43 13.30 25.06
CA GLY A 39 -24.07 13.20 24.50
C GLY A 39 -23.77 11.90 23.76
N LEU A 40 -24.52 10.82 24.05
CA LEU A 40 -24.28 9.49 23.46
C LEU A 40 -25.03 9.26 22.13
N VAL A 41 -26.11 10.00 21.87
CA VAL A 41 -26.89 9.89 20.62
C VAL A 41 -26.19 10.60 19.45
N LEU A 42 -25.48 11.70 19.72
CA LEU A 42 -24.73 12.44 18.70
C LEU A 42 -23.41 11.77 18.29
N LEU A 43 -22.85 10.87 19.10
CA LEU A 43 -21.64 10.10 18.74
C LEU A 43 -21.94 8.91 17.81
N MET A 44 -23.18 8.40 17.81
CA MET A 44 -23.57 7.25 16.97
C MET A 44 -24.01 7.64 15.55
N ILE A 45 -24.35 8.91 15.31
CA ILE A 45 -24.75 9.39 13.97
C ILE A 45 -23.53 9.69 13.08
N PHE A 46 -22.35 9.94 13.66
CA PHE A 46 -21.11 10.16 12.89
C PHE A 46 -20.36 8.86 12.51
N LEU A 47 -20.79 7.68 12.97
CA LEU A 47 -20.18 6.40 12.59
C LEU A 47 -20.88 5.69 11.43
N SER A 48 -22.00 6.23 10.92
CA SER A 48 -22.79 5.60 9.86
C SER A 48 -22.51 6.13 8.44
N GLN A 49 -21.51 7.00 8.26
CA GLN A 49 -21.06 7.49 6.94
C GLN A 49 -19.57 7.22 6.65
N ALA A 50 -19.11 5.99 6.89
CA ALA A 50 -17.78 5.56 6.44
C ALA A 50 -17.78 4.24 5.64
N SER A 51 -18.95 3.74 5.25
CA SER A 51 -19.09 2.54 4.41
C SER A 51 -19.77 2.92 3.10
N GLY A 52 -18.99 3.38 2.12
CA GLY A 52 -19.57 3.77 0.83
C GLY A 52 -18.72 4.70 -0.01
N ARG A 53 -17.41 4.49 -0.09
CA ARG A 53 -16.63 4.95 -1.24
C ARG A 53 -15.86 3.76 -1.77
N GLY A 54 -16.28 3.29 -2.95
CA GLY A 54 -15.51 2.36 -3.74
C GLY A 54 -14.06 2.80 -3.79
N GLN A 55 -13.16 1.84 -3.69
CA GLN A 55 -11.73 2.01 -3.92
C GLN A 55 -11.51 2.40 -5.39
N SER A 56 -11.86 3.63 -5.75
CA SER A 56 -11.15 4.35 -6.78
C SER A 56 -9.78 4.59 -6.20
N SER A 57 -8.82 3.76 -6.63
CA SER A 57 -7.39 3.92 -6.39
C SER A 57 -7.01 5.39 -6.45
N SER A 58 -6.81 6.01 -5.28
CA SER A 58 -6.07 7.26 -5.19
C SER A 58 -4.76 7.05 -5.95
N PRO A 59 -4.32 7.99 -6.82
CA PRO A 59 -3.07 7.82 -7.55
C PRO A 59 -1.96 7.77 -6.51
N ASN A 60 -1.51 6.55 -6.20
CA ASN A 60 -0.35 6.33 -5.34
C ASN A 60 0.77 7.19 -5.94
N PRO A 61 1.38 8.11 -5.17
CA PRO A 61 2.47 8.92 -5.69
C PRO A 61 3.52 7.97 -6.24
N ARG A 62 3.76 8.02 -7.56
CA ARG A 62 4.73 7.15 -8.22
C ARG A 62 6.07 7.34 -7.51
N ARG A 63 6.57 6.28 -6.88
CA ARG A 63 7.86 6.32 -6.20
C ARG A 63 8.98 6.20 -7.23
N PRO A 64 10.10 6.93 -7.05
CA PRO A 64 11.21 6.88 -7.98
C PRO A 64 11.88 5.51 -8.04
N PHE A 65 11.87 4.77 -6.93
CA PHE A 65 12.51 3.45 -6.85
C PHE A 65 11.50 2.36 -6.54
N SER A 66 11.62 1.25 -7.25
CA SER A 66 10.77 0.07 -7.10
C SER A 66 11.63 -1.17 -6.85
N LEU A 67 11.03 -2.16 -6.20
CA LEU A 67 11.57 -3.51 -6.10
C LEU A 67 10.54 -4.46 -6.69
N THR A 68 10.92 -5.16 -7.76
CA THR A 68 10.03 -6.08 -8.47
C THR A 68 10.57 -7.50 -8.42
N LEU A 69 9.65 -8.46 -8.49
CA LEU A 69 9.92 -9.89 -8.56
C LEU A 69 9.47 -10.39 -9.93
N ASN A 70 10.24 -11.28 -10.55
CA ASN A 70 9.93 -11.81 -11.88
C ASN A 70 8.82 -12.87 -11.92
N THR A 71 8.42 -13.40 -10.77
CA THR A 71 7.39 -14.44 -10.63
C THR A 71 6.34 -14.00 -9.61
N PRO A 72 5.03 -14.28 -9.81
CA PRO A 72 4.01 -13.92 -8.84
C PRO A 72 4.07 -14.76 -7.55
N HIS A 73 4.59 -15.99 -7.63
CA HIS A 73 4.67 -16.92 -6.51
C HIS A 73 6.06 -17.54 -6.42
N VAL A 74 6.54 -17.71 -5.20
CA VAL A 74 7.80 -18.41 -4.87
C VAL A 74 7.45 -19.54 -3.93
N ILE A 75 7.76 -20.76 -4.36
CA ILE A 75 7.48 -22.01 -3.65
C ILE A 75 8.83 -22.67 -3.35
N LEU A 76 9.04 -23.04 -2.09
CA LEU A 76 10.26 -23.68 -1.59
C LEU A 76 10.60 -24.91 -2.44
N ASP A 77 11.88 -25.05 -2.81
CA ASP A 77 12.48 -26.12 -3.62
C ASP A 77 11.92 -26.32 -5.05
N VAL A 78 10.84 -25.61 -5.40
CA VAL A 78 10.15 -25.75 -6.68
C VAL A 78 10.46 -24.58 -7.61
N THR A 79 10.32 -23.35 -7.13
CA THR A 79 10.50 -22.17 -7.98
C THR A 79 11.97 -21.98 -8.33
N ARG A 80 12.25 -21.87 -9.63
CA ARG A 80 13.61 -21.65 -10.16
C ARG A 80 13.73 -20.27 -10.77
N ASN A 81 14.97 -19.81 -10.91
CA ASN A 81 15.32 -18.55 -11.59
C ASN A 81 14.62 -17.32 -11.00
N ILE A 82 14.56 -17.25 -9.67
CA ILE A 82 13.94 -16.14 -8.94
C ILE A 82 14.84 -14.92 -9.08
N ARG A 83 14.26 -13.79 -9.45
CA ARG A 83 14.99 -12.54 -9.66
C ARG A 83 14.28 -11.37 -9.00
N LEU A 84 15.04 -10.66 -8.15
CA LEU A 84 14.67 -9.36 -7.61
C LEU A 84 15.39 -8.27 -8.41
N ASP A 85 14.61 -7.32 -8.91
CA ASP A 85 15.10 -6.20 -9.69
C ASP A 85 14.81 -4.88 -8.95
N CYS A 86 15.85 -4.11 -8.65
CA CYS A 86 15.72 -2.74 -8.15
C CYS A 86 15.61 -1.79 -9.34
N GLY A 87 14.42 -1.24 -9.56
CA GLY A 87 14.08 -0.37 -10.67
C GLY A 87 14.12 1.12 -10.32
N TYR A 88 14.31 1.96 -11.35
CA TYR A 88 14.10 3.40 -11.29
C TYR A 88 13.05 3.83 -12.32
N ASP A 89 12.01 4.53 -11.86
CA ASP A 89 11.02 5.21 -12.71
C ASP A 89 11.46 6.65 -12.97
N GLY A 90 11.93 6.91 -14.19
CA GLY A 90 12.35 8.25 -14.61
C GLY A 90 11.22 9.29 -14.66
N LYS A 91 9.96 8.87 -14.59
CA LYS A 91 8.79 9.76 -14.54
C LYS A 91 8.43 10.19 -13.11
N ALA A 92 8.97 9.50 -12.11
CA ALA A 92 8.79 9.85 -10.71
C ALA A 92 9.89 10.81 -10.23
N ALA A 93 9.52 11.73 -9.33
CA ALA A 93 10.47 12.67 -8.76
C ALA A 93 11.38 11.96 -7.75
N SER A 94 12.70 12.06 -7.94
CA SER A 94 13.72 11.69 -6.96
C SER A 94 14.57 12.91 -6.62
N GLN A 95 15.01 12.99 -5.37
CA GLN A 95 15.99 13.99 -4.94
C GLN A 95 17.40 13.60 -5.41
N ILE A 96 17.64 12.32 -5.65
CA ILE A 96 18.90 11.81 -6.18
C ILE A 96 19.08 12.25 -7.63
N ARG A 97 20.24 12.84 -7.94
CA ARG A 97 20.70 13.16 -9.29
C ARG A 97 21.72 12.16 -9.78
N TYR A 98 22.67 11.80 -8.92
CA TYR A 98 23.77 10.89 -9.21
C TYR A 98 23.72 9.71 -8.25
N VAL A 99 23.65 8.49 -8.78
CA VAL A 99 23.67 7.28 -7.95
C VAL A 99 25.11 6.94 -7.59
N SER A 100 25.34 6.68 -6.32
CA SER A 100 26.62 6.22 -5.77
C SER A 100 26.58 4.73 -5.41
N SER A 101 25.48 4.25 -4.82
CA SER A 101 25.29 2.82 -4.55
C SER A 101 23.83 2.43 -4.49
N VAL A 102 23.56 1.16 -4.82
CA VAL A 102 22.25 0.53 -4.67
C VAL A 102 22.44 -0.74 -3.88
N ARG A 103 21.66 -0.90 -2.81
CA ARG A 103 21.75 -2.01 -1.86
C ARG A 103 20.43 -2.75 -1.82
N LEU A 104 20.49 -4.07 -1.95
CA LEU A 104 19.35 -4.94 -1.64
C LEU A 104 19.43 -5.31 -0.16
N MET A 105 18.40 -4.95 0.59
CA MET A 105 18.31 -5.19 2.03
C MET A 105 17.22 -6.21 2.31
N LYS A 106 17.49 -7.14 3.22
CA LYS A 106 16.53 -8.10 3.77
C LYS A 106 16.29 -7.80 5.24
N LYS A 107 15.04 -7.85 5.69
CA LYS A 107 14.69 -7.69 7.10
C LYS A 107 15.17 -8.92 7.87
N SER A 108 15.89 -8.67 8.95
CA SER A 108 16.40 -9.64 9.92
C SER A 108 15.98 -9.18 11.32
N ASN A 109 16.13 -10.03 12.34
CA ASN A 109 16.01 -9.58 13.73
C ASN A 109 17.42 -9.20 14.23
N PRO A 110 17.72 -7.94 14.63
CA PRO A 110 16.82 -6.81 14.93
C PRO A 110 16.66 -5.74 13.83
N GLY A 111 17.24 -5.91 12.63
CA GLY A 111 17.33 -4.80 11.66
C GLY A 111 17.27 -5.20 10.19
N TRP A 112 18.00 -4.47 9.35
CA TRP A 112 18.12 -4.77 7.92
C TRP A 112 19.53 -5.27 7.61
N THR A 113 19.62 -6.42 6.96
CA THR A 113 20.87 -7.01 6.52
C THR A 113 21.05 -6.77 5.03
N LYS A 114 22.25 -6.36 4.62
CA LYS A 114 22.59 -6.16 3.22
C LYS A 114 22.83 -7.53 2.57
N ILE A 115 22.08 -7.84 1.52
CA ILE A 115 22.21 -9.09 0.75
C ILE A 115 23.07 -8.87 -0.50
N ALA A 116 22.90 -7.72 -1.15
CA ALA A 116 23.68 -7.37 -2.33
C ALA A 116 23.93 -5.86 -2.40
N GLU A 117 24.98 -5.47 -3.09
CA GLU A 117 25.31 -4.07 -3.35
C GLU A 117 25.95 -3.92 -4.72
N THR A 118 25.49 -2.93 -5.47
CA THR A 118 26.16 -2.46 -6.68
C THR A 118 26.63 -1.04 -6.41
N LYS A 119 27.92 -0.79 -6.63
CA LYS A 119 28.52 0.55 -6.54
C LYS A 119 28.53 1.19 -7.93
N TRP A 120 28.20 2.47 -7.96
CA TRP A 120 28.10 3.28 -9.16
C TRP A 120 28.96 4.53 -8.96
N TYR A 121 29.85 4.84 -9.89
CA TYR A 121 30.67 6.05 -9.78
C TYR A 121 29.90 7.25 -10.34
N ASN A 122 29.10 7.89 -9.49
CA ASN A 122 28.36 9.13 -9.79
C ASN A 122 27.59 9.12 -11.11
N VAL A 123 26.83 8.05 -11.35
CA VAL A 123 26.09 7.91 -12.60
C VAL A 123 24.81 8.73 -12.54
N SER A 124 24.66 9.64 -13.49
CA SER A 124 23.45 10.46 -13.63
C SER A 124 22.21 9.59 -13.90
N LEU A 125 21.17 9.74 -13.08
CA LEU A 125 19.88 9.08 -13.29
C LEU A 125 19.21 9.54 -14.60
N ARG A 126 19.45 10.80 -14.99
CA ARG A 126 18.88 11.44 -16.19
C ARG A 126 19.57 11.01 -17.47
N ALA A 127 20.89 10.81 -17.46
CA ALA A 127 21.66 10.51 -18.68
C ALA A 127 21.30 9.16 -19.32
N ARG A 128 20.70 8.24 -18.56
CA ARG A 128 20.27 6.94 -19.10
C ARG A 128 18.86 6.93 -19.70
N THR A 129 18.14 8.06 -19.67
CA THR A 129 16.68 8.08 -19.96
C THR A 129 16.38 8.10 -21.46
N ASP A 130 17.43 8.16 -22.27
CA ASP A 130 17.33 7.97 -23.71
C ASP A 130 17.45 6.49 -24.07
N LYS A 131 16.43 6.02 -24.81
CA LYS A 131 16.21 4.71 -25.44
C LYS A 131 15.21 3.79 -24.73
N LYS A 132 13.92 4.04 -25.02
CA LYS A 132 12.79 3.09 -25.11
C LYS A 132 12.41 2.21 -23.91
N SER A 133 13.19 2.15 -22.82
CA SER A 133 12.85 1.41 -21.60
C SER A 133 12.57 2.40 -20.46
N ASN A 134 11.30 2.52 -20.07
CA ASN A 134 10.88 3.42 -18.97
C ASN A 134 11.38 2.95 -17.58
N GLU A 135 11.84 1.70 -17.45
CA GLU A 135 12.42 1.17 -16.22
C GLU A 135 13.90 0.83 -16.45
N LYS A 136 14.75 1.36 -15.56
CA LYS A 136 16.17 0.99 -15.49
C LYS A 136 16.39 0.12 -14.29
N ASN A 137 16.88 -1.09 -14.53
CA ASN A 137 17.33 -1.97 -13.46
C ASN A 137 18.70 -1.51 -12.98
N LEU A 138 18.76 -1.02 -11.74
CA LEU A 138 19.98 -0.54 -11.08
C LEU A 138 20.72 -1.66 -10.35
N LEU A 139 19.99 -2.69 -9.91
CA LEU A 139 20.55 -3.88 -9.29
C LEU A 139 19.65 -5.06 -9.63
N LYS A 140 20.26 -6.20 -9.96
CA LYS A 140 19.56 -7.48 -10.16
C LYS A 140 20.17 -8.51 -9.25
N TYR A 141 19.35 -9.22 -8.51
CA TYR A 141 19.78 -10.32 -7.64
C TYR A 141 19.00 -11.58 -8.00
N ARG A 142 19.69 -12.72 -8.11
CA ARG A 142 19.11 -13.97 -8.61
C ARG A 142 19.41 -15.13 -7.68
N TRP A 143 18.39 -15.96 -7.46
CA TRP A 143 18.54 -17.31 -6.93
C TRP A 143 18.25 -18.33 -8.04
N ASN A 144 18.98 -19.44 -8.02
CA ASN A 144 18.77 -20.53 -8.98
C ASN A 144 17.53 -21.35 -8.63
N VAL A 145 17.35 -21.64 -7.33
CA VAL A 145 16.25 -22.40 -6.75
C VAL A 145 15.81 -21.68 -5.47
N ALA A 146 14.52 -21.74 -5.14
CA ALA A 146 13.99 -21.23 -3.88
C ALA A 146 14.45 -22.08 -2.70
N ASP A 147 15.29 -21.54 -1.84
CA ASP A 147 15.59 -22.11 -0.52
C ASP A 147 14.95 -21.27 0.58
N GLU A 148 15.09 -21.69 1.84
CA GLU A 148 14.58 -20.94 3.00
C GLU A 148 15.13 -19.50 3.06
N SER A 149 16.34 -19.27 2.52
CA SER A 149 16.99 -17.96 2.51
C SER A 149 16.30 -16.97 1.57
N VAL A 150 15.46 -17.41 0.63
CA VAL A 150 14.71 -16.53 -0.27
C VAL A 150 13.56 -15.82 0.45
N PHE A 151 12.95 -16.43 1.46
CA PHE A 151 11.74 -15.88 2.06
C PHE A 151 12.02 -14.75 3.05
N GLY A 152 11.08 -13.80 3.16
CA GLY A 152 11.17 -12.65 4.07
C GLY A 152 10.82 -11.32 3.40
N ILE A 153 11.16 -10.22 4.08
CA ILE A 153 10.83 -8.86 3.62
C ILE A 153 12.08 -8.18 3.06
N TYR A 154 11.96 -7.62 1.86
CA TYR A 154 13.03 -6.98 1.12
C TYR A 154 12.73 -5.50 0.85
N ARG A 155 13.78 -4.71 0.65
CA ARG A 155 13.71 -3.37 0.07
C ARG A 155 15.00 -3.03 -0.67
N CYS A 156 14.94 -2.11 -1.61
CA CYS A 156 16.11 -1.51 -2.22
C CYS A 156 16.40 -0.17 -1.57
N ASP A 157 17.64 0.04 -1.15
CA ASP A 157 18.14 1.30 -0.62
C ASP A 157 19.08 1.92 -1.65
N VAL A 158 18.76 3.12 -2.13
CA VAL A 158 19.54 3.86 -3.12
C VAL A 158 20.20 5.04 -2.42
N ILE A 159 21.52 5.14 -2.57
CA ILE A 159 22.33 6.20 -2.00
C ILE A 159 22.97 6.96 -3.15
N GLY A 160 22.89 8.27 -3.10
CA GLY A 160 23.41 9.13 -4.13
C GLY A 160 23.54 10.56 -3.68
N PHE A 161 23.70 11.45 -4.65
CA PHE A 161 23.86 12.88 -4.42
C PHE A 161 22.77 13.67 -5.12
N ASP A 162 22.31 14.74 -4.48
CA ASP A 162 21.41 15.71 -5.08
C ASP A 162 22.16 16.68 -6.01
N LYS A 163 21.49 17.77 -6.42
CA LYS A 163 22.10 18.81 -7.26
C LYS A 163 23.18 19.64 -6.55
N MET A 164 23.16 19.69 -5.22
CA MET A 164 24.09 20.44 -4.36
C MET A 164 25.21 19.54 -3.81
N ALA A 165 25.35 18.31 -4.33
CA ALA A 165 26.27 17.29 -3.84
C ALA A 165 26.00 16.83 -2.38
N ALA A 166 24.80 17.06 -1.85
CA ALA A 166 24.38 16.51 -0.57
C ALA A 166 24.06 15.02 -0.72
N SER A 167 24.51 14.19 0.22
CA SER A 167 24.22 12.76 0.25
C SER A 167 22.75 12.52 0.58
N ILE A 168 22.04 11.81 -0.28
CA ILE A 168 20.63 11.45 -0.14
C ILE A 168 20.49 9.93 -0.09
N HIS A 169 19.56 9.46 0.74
CA HIS A 169 19.16 8.07 0.86
C HIS A 169 17.65 7.94 0.60
N GLU A 170 17.29 7.11 -0.38
CA GLU A 170 15.90 6.81 -0.72
C GLU A 170 15.68 5.29 -0.75
N SER A 171 14.54 4.83 -0.23
CA SER A 171 14.18 3.40 -0.21
C SER A 171 12.96 3.11 -1.08
N SER A 172 12.96 1.92 -1.71
CA SER A 172 11.78 1.37 -2.38
C SER A 172 10.66 1.04 -1.40
N THR A 173 9.49 0.69 -1.93
CA THR A 173 8.50 -0.06 -1.17
C THR A 173 9.07 -1.40 -0.69
N LYS A 174 8.56 -1.88 0.44
CA LYS A 174 8.90 -3.20 0.95
C LYS A 174 8.19 -4.26 0.11
N LEU A 175 8.91 -5.32 -0.24
CA LEU A 175 8.38 -6.49 -0.91
C LEU A 175 8.46 -7.67 0.05
N GLU A 176 7.34 -8.30 0.34
CA GLU A 176 7.28 -9.49 1.19
C GLU A 176 7.19 -10.74 0.33
N LEU A 177 8.11 -11.68 0.58
CA LEU A 177 8.11 -13.02 0.02
C LEU A 177 7.68 -13.99 1.13
N PRO A 178 6.38 -14.30 1.24
CA PRO A 178 5.88 -15.16 2.30
C PRO A 178 6.45 -16.58 2.12
N PHE A 179 6.77 -17.22 3.24
CA PHE A 179 7.14 -18.63 3.22
C PHE A 179 5.98 -19.46 2.66
N MET A 180 6.27 -20.30 1.67
CA MET A 180 5.28 -21.13 1.02
C MET A 180 5.96 -22.43 0.54
N ASP A 181 5.53 -23.55 1.10
CA ASP A 181 5.88 -24.87 0.59
C ASP A 181 4.86 -25.34 -0.46
N LEU A 182 5.18 -26.44 -1.14
CA LEU A 182 4.32 -26.98 -2.20
C LEU A 182 2.95 -27.39 -1.67
N THR A 183 2.89 -28.03 -0.51
CA THR A 183 1.63 -28.49 0.10
C THR A 183 0.69 -27.32 0.40
N SER A 184 1.20 -26.28 1.04
CA SER A 184 0.47 -25.05 1.38
C SER A 184 0.00 -24.32 0.12
N PHE A 185 0.84 -24.29 -0.92
CA PHE A 185 0.44 -23.73 -2.22
C PHE A 185 -0.72 -24.50 -2.85
N LEU A 186 -0.64 -25.84 -2.88
CA LEU A 186 -1.69 -26.68 -3.46
C LEU A 186 -3.00 -26.55 -2.69
N ILE A 187 -2.97 -26.58 -1.36
CA ILE A 187 -4.16 -26.38 -0.51
C ILE A 187 -4.78 -25.00 -0.78
N LYS A 188 -3.97 -23.94 -0.82
CA LYS A 188 -4.46 -22.59 -1.10
C LYS A 188 -5.10 -22.53 -2.49
N LYS A 189 -4.47 -23.13 -3.50
CA LYS A 189 -4.95 -23.09 -4.87
C LYS A 189 -6.27 -23.85 -5.04
N ASP A 190 -6.41 -24.98 -4.36
CA ASP A 190 -7.66 -25.77 -4.33
C ASP A 190 -8.80 -24.98 -3.68
N ASN A 191 -8.54 -24.36 -2.52
CA ASN A 191 -9.51 -23.50 -1.84
C ASN A 191 -9.93 -22.29 -2.69
N ASP A 192 -8.97 -21.61 -3.31
CA ASP A 192 -9.24 -20.46 -4.20
C ASP A 192 -10.10 -20.89 -5.39
N HIS A 193 -9.80 -22.06 -5.97
CA HIS A 193 -10.58 -22.62 -7.08
C HIS A 193 -11.99 -23.02 -6.65
N HIS A 194 -12.14 -23.66 -5.49
CA HIS A 194 -13.46 -24.02 -4.95
C HIS A 194 -14.34 -22.79 -4.75
N ARG A 195 -13.77 -21.72 -4.17
CA ARG A 195 -14.47 -20.45 -3.94
C ARG A 195 -14.90 -19.78 -5.25
N GLU A 196 -14.04 -19.81 -6.27
CA GLU A 196 -14.37 -19.30 -7.60
C GLU A 196 -15.53 -20.08 -8.23
N MET A 197 -15.51 -21.41 -8.10
CA MET A 197 -16.60 -22.27 -8.57
C MET A 197 -17.92 -22.01 -7.85
N GLU A 198 -17.90 -21.74 -6.55
CA GLU A 198 -19.09 -21.34 -5.79
C GLU A 198 -19.63 -19.99 -6.25
N SER A 199 -18.76 -19.02 -6.51
CA SER A 199 -19.13 -17.71 -7.06
C SER A 199 -19.85 -17.86 -8.40
N PHE A 200 -19.31 -18.65 -9.32
CA PHE A 200 -19.97 -18.89 -10.61
C PHE A 200 -21.31 -19.63 -10.48
N ARG A 201 -21.42 -20.56 -9.53
CA ARG A 201 -22.70 -21.23 -9.25
C ARG A 201 -23.77 -20.25 -8.77
N GLN A 202 -23.40 -19.29 -7.94
CA GLN A 202 -24.31 -18.24 -7.46
C GLN A 202 -24.74 -17.33 -8.61
N GLU A 203 -23.79 -16.84 -9.41
CA GLU A 203 -24.07 -15.98 -10.56
C GLU A 203 -25.01 -16.66 -11.58
N ILE A 204 -24.76 -17.94 -11.89
CA ILE A 204 -25.65 -18.71 -12.78
C ILE A 204 -27.06 -18.85 -12.18
N ALA A 205 -27.17 -19.05 -10.87
CA ALA A 205 -28.46 -19.15 -10.21
C ALA A 205 -29.23 -17.82 -10.26
N GLU A 206 -28.55 -16.70 -10.07
CA GLU A 206 -29.12 -15.35 -10.19
C GLU A 206 -29.59 -15.06 -11.62
N LEU A 207 -28.74 -15.30 -12.62
CA LEU A 207 -29.09 -15.11 -14.03
C LEU A 207 -30.27 -15.98 -14.46
N LYS A 208 -30.35 -17.22 -13.95
CA LYS A 208 -31.52 -18.09 -14.18
C LYS A 208 -32.79 -17.51 -13.56
N ALA A 209 -32.71 -16.99 -12.33
CA ALA A 209 -33.85 -16.37 -11.67
C ALA A 209 -34.33 -15.12 -12.42
N ASP A 210 -33.40 -14.29 -12.90
CA ASP A 210 -33.71 -13.11 -13.73
C ASP A 210 -34.40 -13.49 -15.04
N SER A 211 -33.86 -14.47 -15.76
CA SER A 211 -34.44 -14.95 -17.01
C SER A 211 -35.87 -15.48 -16.83
N ILE A 212 -36.15 -16.18 -15.72
CA ILE A 212 -37.50 -16.65 -15.39
C ILE A 212 -38.43 -15.46 -15.14
N ARG A 213 -38.01 -14.49 -14.31
CA ARG A 213 -38.81 -13.29 -14.00
C ARG A 213 -39.14 -12.48 -15.26
N ASP A 214 -38.18 -12.32 -16.16
CA ASP A 214 -38.40 -11.56 -17.40
C ASP A 214 -39.35 -12.29 -18.35
N ARG A 215 -39.28 -13.62 -18.40
CA ARG A 215 -40.23 -14.43 -19.18
C ARG A 215 -41.65 -14.34 -18.63
N GLU A 216 -41.81 -14.28 -17.32
CA GLU A 216 -43.12 -14.08 -16.67
C GLU A 216 -43.69 -12.69 -16.97
N LYS A 217 -42.89 -11.63 -16.82
CA LYS A 217 -43.29 -10.26 -17.19
C LYS A 217 -43.72 -10.19 -18.66
N ALA A 218 -42.95 -10.78 -19.57
CA ALA A 218 -43.26 -10.77 -21.01
C ALA A 218 -44.58 -11.48 -21.35
N LYS A 219 -44.96 -12.53 -20.60
CA LYS A 219 -46.27 -13.17 -20.75
C LYS A 219 -47.40 -12.25 -20.28
N GLN A 220 -47.18 -11.48 -19.22
CA GLN A 220 -48.17 -10.58 -18.64
C GLN A 220 -48.49 -9.38 -19.55
N TYR A 221 -47.48 -8.80 -20.20
CA TYR A 221 -47.66 -7.71 -21.17
C TYR A 221 -48.44 -8.11 -22.45
N LYS A 222 -48.44 -9.40 -22.83
CA LYS A 222 -49.21 -9.89 -23.97
C LYS A 222 -50.71 -10.02 -23.70
N ILE A 223 -51.14 -9.96 -22.44
CA ILE A 223 -52.53 -10.21 -22.02
C ILE A 223 -53.31 -8.89 -21.86
N THR A 224 -52.64 -7.75 -21.67
CA THR A 224 -53.27 -6.42 -21.64
C THR A 224 -53.41 -5.86 -23.07
N PRO A 225 -54.63 -5.70 -23.61
CA PRO A 225 -54.83 -5.02 -24.89
C PRO A 225 -54.48 -3.53 -24.74
N HIS A 226 -53.79 -2.98 -25.73
CA HIS A 226 -53.66 -1.54 -25.89
C HIS A 226 -55.01 -1.01 -26.44
N ASP A 227 -55.81 -0.42 -25.56
CA ASP A 227 -56.93 0.47 -25.94
C ASP A 227 -56.40 1.85 -26.39
#